data_AF-A0A501WM20-F1
#
_entry.id   AF-A0A501WM20-F1
#
_cell.length_a   1.000
_cell.length_b   1.000
_cell.length_c   1.000
_cell.angle_alpha   90.00
_cell.angle_beta   90.00
_cell.angle_gamma   90.00
#
_symmetry.space_group_name_H-M   'P 1'
#
loop_
_entity.id
_entity.type
_entity.pdbx_description
1 polymer ?
#
loop_
_entity_poly.entity_id
_entity_poly.type
_entity_poly.pdbx_seq_one_letter_code
_entity_poly.pdbx_strand_id
1 'polypeptide(L)' 'MMMLVVILGGIMVAAGLIGLGYCVRAGFRIRREKPAPDVAEARFRLLLVVNFASVGLAALGLGLLVVGLVLGR' A
#
# COMPACT_ATOMS: atom_id res chain seq x y z
N MET A 1 -19.26 -18.40 -4.41
CA MET A 1 -18.12 -18.33 -3.46
C MET A 1 -16.99 -17.45 -4.00
N MET A 2 -16.48 -17.67 -5.23
CA MET A 2 -15.32 -16.92 -5.78
C MET A 2 -15.54 -15.40 -5.96
N MET A 3 -16.78 -14.94 -6.19
CA MET A 3 -17.07 -13.49 -6.32
C MET A 3 -16.65 -12.67 -5.09
N LEU A 4 -16.82 -13.23 -3.88
CA LEU A 4 -16.40 -12.56 -2.64
C LEU A 4 -14.88 -12.42 -2.57
N VAL A 5 -14.13 -13.41 -3.07
CA VAL A 5 -12.66 -13.39 -3.13
C VAL A 5 -12.18 -12.30 -4.09
N VAL A 6 -12.83 -12.17 -5.25
CA VAL A 6 -12.52 -11.14 -6.24
C VAL A 6 -12.81 -9.74 -5.70
N ILE A 7 -13.97 -9.55 -5.06
CA ILE A 7 -14.32 -8.25 -4.45
C ILE A 7 -13.33 -7.89 -3.34
N LEU A 8 -13.02 -8.82 -2.45
CA LEU A 8 -12.07 -8.59 -1.37
C LEU A 8 -10.67 -8.25 -1.91
N GLY A 9 -10.20 -9.00 -2.91
CA GLY A 9 -8.94 -8.72 -3.58
C GLY A 9 -8.90 -7.33 -4.21
N GLY A 10 -9.97 -6.92 -4.88
CA GLY A 10 -10.10 -5.58 -5.44
C GLY A 10 -10.05 -4.47 -4.39
N ILE A 11 -10.74 -4.64 -3.27
CA ILE A 11 -10.70 -3.69 -2.14
C ILE A 11 -9.29 -3.59 -1.55
N MET A 12 -8.61 -4.72 -1.37
CA MET A 12 -7.23 -4.75 -0.84
C MET A 12 -6.24 -4.04 -1.78
N VAL A 13 -6.36 -4.26 -3.10
CA VAL A 13 -5.55 -3.53 -4.10
C VAL A 13 -5.82 -2.04 -4.01
N ALA A 14 -7.09 -1.62 -4.02
CA ALA A 14 -7.46 -0.21 -3.93
C ALA A 14 -6.92 0.45 -2.65
N ALA A 15 -7.08 -0.21 -1.50
CA ALA A 15 -6.56 0.26 -0.22
C ALA A 15 -5.03 0.39 -0.23
N GLY A 16 -4.31 -0.61 -0.77
CA GLY A 16 -2.87 -0.57 -0.90
C GLY A 16 -2.38 0.56 -1.82
N LEU A 17 -3.08 0.82 -2.93
CA LEU A 17 -2.75 1.93 -3.84
C LEU A 17 -3.00 3.30 -3.19
N ILE A 18 -4.07 3.46 -2.43
CA ILE A 18 -4.34 4.69 -1.66
C ILE A 18 -3.23 4.92 -0.63
N GLY A 19 -2.83 3.88 0.11
CA GLY A 19 -1.73 3.93 1.07
C GLY A 19 -0.39 4.30 0.42
N LEU A 20 -0.10 3.76 -0.76
CA LEU A 20 1.09 4.09 -1.54
C LEU A 20 1.07 5.57 -1.98
N GLY A 21 -0.07 6.05 -2.47
CA GLY A 21 -0.26 7.46 -2.83
C GLY A 21 -0.03 8.41 -1.65
N TYR A 22 -0.48 8.02 -0.45
CA TYR A 22 -0.19 8.74 0.79
C TYR A 22 1.31 8.78 1.10
N CYS A 23 2.02 7.65 1.01
CA CYS A 23 3.46 7.56 1.27
C CYS A 23 4.26 8.48 0.34
N VAL A 24 3.91 8.52 -0.95
CA VAL A 24 4.53 9.40 -1.94
C VAL A 24 4.33 10.87 -1.55
N ARG A 25 3.08 11.28 -1.27
CA ARG A 25 2.76 12.67 -0.90
C ARG A 25 3.42 13.10 0.41
N ALA A 26 3.47 12.22 1.41
CA ALA A 26 4.13 12.46 2.67
C ALA A 26 5.65 12.58 2.52
N GLY A 27 6.26 11.72 1.69
CA GLY A 27 7.70 11.79 1.40
C GLY A 27 8.10 13.09 0.73
N PHE A 28 7.32 13.56 -0.25
CA PHE A 28 7.53 14.88 -0.87
C PHE A 28 7.37 16.02 0.14
N ARG A 29 6.42 15.91 1.07
CA ARG A 29 6.24 16.91 2.14
C ARG A 29 7.47 16.98 3.05
N ILE A 30 7.98 15.85 3.55
CA ILE A 30 9.19 15.82 4.41
C ILE A 30 10.39 16.42 3.67
N ARG A 31 10.57 16.09 2.38
CA ARG A 31 11.63 16.67 1.54
C ARG A 31 11.51 18.20 1.42
N ARG A 32 10.29 18.73 1.33
CA ARG A 32 10.04 20.18 1.25
C ARG A 32 10.26 20.89 2.58
N GLU A 33 9.89 20.26 3.70
CA GLU A 33 10.04 20.83 5.05
C GLU A 33 11.50 20.91 5.50
N LYS A 34 12.39 20.06 4.96
CA LYS A 34 13.81 19.98 5.34
C LYS A 34 14.02 19.98 6.88
N PRO A 35 13.34 19.07 7.62
CA PRO A 35 13.49 19.01 9.07
C PRO A 35 14.92 18.61 9.45
N ALA A 36 15.26 18.77 10.74
CA ALA A 36 16.53 18.31 11.29
C ALA A 36 16.77 16.81 10.98
N PRO A 37 18.03 16.36 10.81
CA PRO A 37 18.34 15.03 10.29
C PRO A 37 17.71 13.87 11.08
N ASP A 38 17.72 13.97 12.40
CA ASP A 38 17.12 13.03 13.35
C ASP A 38 15.59 12.94 13.16
N VAL A 39 14.93 14.09 13.00
CA VAL A 39 13.49 14.17 12.76
C VAL A 39 13.13 13.64 11.36
N ALA A 40 13.95 13.93 10.36
CA ALA A 40 13.79 13.41 9.00
C ALA A 40 13.85 11.88 8.98
N GLU A 41 14.88 11.30 9.63
CA GLU A 41 15.07 9.85 9.68
C GLU A 41 13.89 9.15 10.36
N ALA A 42 13.46 9.64 11.53
CA ALA A 42 12.33 9.07 12.27
C ALA A 42 11.05 9.06 11.42
N ARG A 43 10.76 10.16 10.71
CA ARG A 43 9.60 10.27 9.83
C ARG A 43 9.70 9.34 8.63
N PHE A 44 10.86 9.26 7.98
CA PHE A 44 11.05 8.34 6.85
C PHE A 44 10.96 6.88 7.26
N ARG A 45 11.46 6.51 8.44
CA ARG A 45 11.34 5.14 8.98
C ARG A 45 9.87 4.75 9.14
N LEU A 46 9.04 5.65 9.65
CA LEU A 46 7.60 5.42 9.77
C LEU A 46 6.93 5.31 8.40
N LEU A 47 7.29 6.18 7.45
CA LEU A 47 6.81 6.08 6.06
C LEU A 47 7.19 4.76 5.37
N LEU A 48 8.39 4.22 5.64
CA LEU A 48 8.82 2.93 5.08
C LEU A 48 7.92 1.80 5.56
N VAL A 49 7.56 1.77 6.84
CA VAL A 49 6.64 0.78 7.41
C VAL A 49 5.28 0.86 6.71
N VAL A 50 4.72 2.06 6.57
CA VAL A 50 3.43 2.26 5.87
C VAL A 50 3.53 1.89 4.40
N ASN A 51 4.65 2.19 3.74
CA ASN A 51 4.89 1.82 2.35
C ASN A 51 4.92 0.31 2.15
N PHE A 52 5.69 -0.42 2.97
CA PHE A 52 5.74 -1.88 2.90
C PHE A 52 4.39 -2.51 3.20
N ALA A 53 3.65 -1.99 4.18
CA ALA A 53 2.29 -2.45 4.47
C ALA A 53 1.35 -2.21 3.27
N SER A 54 1.44 -1.05 2.62
CA SER A 54 0.62 -0.69 1.46
C SER A 54 0.91 -1.59 0.25
N VAL A 55 2.19 -1.78 -0.06
CA VAL A 55 2.63 -2.66 -1.16
C VAL A 55 2.26 -4.12 -0.86
N GLY A 56 2.48 -4.59 0.36
CA GLY A 56 2.10 -5.93 0.80
C GLY A 56 0.59 -6.16 0.68
N LEU A 57 -0.23 -5.20 1.12
CA LEU A 57 -1.68 -5.28 1.01
C LEU A 57 -2.14 -5.33 -0.45
N ALA A 58 -1.55 -4.49 -1.31
CA ALA A 58 -1.84 -4.52 -2.74
C ALA A 58 -1.45 -5.85 -3.39
N ALA A 59 -0.25 -6.38 -3.06
CA ALA A 59 0.22 -7.65 -3.58
C ALA A 59 -0.67 -8.82 -3.15
N LEU A 60 -1.09 -8.86 -1.88
CA LEU A 60 -2.02 -9.87 -1.36
C LEU A 60 -3.38 -9.77 -2.06
N GLY A 61 -3.91 -8.56 -2.23
CA GLY A 61 -5.16 -8.33 -2.95
C GLY A 61 -5.08 -8.80 -4.41
N LEU A 62 -3.97 -8.51 -5.08
CA LEU A 62 -3.73 -8.98 -6.44
C LEU A 62 -3.63 -10.50 -6.51
N GLY A 63 -2.99 -11.14 -5.53
CA GLY A 63 -2.95 -12.59 -5.39
C GLY A 63 -4.36 -13.19 -5.25
N LEU A 64 -5.23 -12.59 -4.43
CA LEU A 64 -6.63 -13.00 -4.33
C LEU A 64 -7.40 -12.82 -5.63
N LEU A 65 -7.17 -11.73 -6.36
CA LEU A 65 -7.77 -11.54 -7.69
C LEU A 65 -7.31 -12.63 -8.66
N VAL A 66 -6.02 -12.95 -8.69
CA VAL A 66 -5.49 -14.03 -9.52
C VAL A 66 -6.13 -15.36 -9.14
N VAL A 67 -6.18 -15.71 -7.86
CA VAL A 67 -6.83 -16.94 -7.39
C VAL A 67 -8.31 -16.97 -7.77
N GLY A 68 -9.05 -15.90 -7.48
CA GLY A 68 -10.48 -15.80 -7.74
C GLY A 68 -10.85 -15.79 -9.22
N LEU A 69 -10.02 -15.19 -10.09
CA LEU A 69 -10.27 -15.12 -11.53
C LEU A 69 -9.73 -16.35 -12.30
N VAL A 70 -8.69 -17.01 -11.78
CA VAL A 70 -8.08 -18.19 -12.43
C VAL A 70 -8.76 -19.47 -12.00
N LEU A 71 -8.92 -19.70 -10.69
CA LEU A 71 -9.65 -20.87 -10.18
C LEU A 71 -11.17 -20.68 -10.29
N GLY A 72 -11.61 -19.43 -10.49
CA GLY A 72 -13.02 -19.11 -10.62
C GLY A 72 -13.63 -19.20 -12.01
N ARG A 73 -12.83 -19.65 -12.99
CA ARG A 73 -13.32 -20.03 -14.31
C ARG A 73 -14.06 -21.35 -14.24
#